data_AF-A0A267T2A1-F1
#
_entry.id   AF-A0A267T2A1-F1
#
_cell.length_a   1.000
_cell.length_b   1.000
_cell.length_c   1.000
_cell.angle_alpha   90.00
_cell.angle_beta   90.00
_cell.angle_gamma   90.00
#
_symmetry.space_group_name_H-M   'P 1'
#
loop_
_entity.id
_entity.type
_entity.pdbx_description
1 polymer ?
#
loop_
_entity_poly.entity_id
_entity_poly.type
_entity_poly.pdbx_seq_one_letter_code
_entity_poly.pdbx_strand_id
1 'polypeptide(L)'
;MKECNKCKSKNININSLFKFHDIYNCQNCNYWTYKPIDDCCRDPVKIIVIDRKDHQLYFIREQCLHCGGCINKSKPLSSKKFGDQIRGELCESSEKERWDNYYDEKDILFNMKKEYRLYNSPWYKYYVYLSTDTWKQKRKLVFERDKNICQICKQETSTEVHHLTYQNIYNEPIEDLIAICHKCHRQEHGKPSIEENNKENG
;
A
#
# COMPACT_ATOMS: atom_id res chain seq x y z
N MET A 1 0.85 5.74 -15.94
CA MET A 1 1.70 4.53 -15.85
C MET A 1 1.38 3.63 -17.03
N LYS A 2 2.37 3.17 -17.81
CA LYS A 2 2.13 2.42 -19.07
C LYS A 2 2.13 0.89 -18.91
N GLU A 3 2.72 0.37 -17.82
CA GLU A 3 2.80 -1.06 -17.53
C GLU A 3 2.75 -1.33 -16.02
N CYS A 4 2.35 -2.54 -15.64
CA CYS A 4 2.30 -2.96 -14.24
C CYS A 4 3.71 -3.22 -13.70
N ASN A 5 4.05 -2.58 -12.58
CA ASN A 5 5.33 -2.81 -11.91
C ASN A 5 5.53 -4.25 -11.40
N LYS A 6 4.45 -5.01 -11.16
CA LYS A 6 4.51 -6.40 -10.66
C LYS A 6 4.56 -7.46 -11.76
N CYS A 7 3.69 -7.37 -12.77
CA CYS A 7 3.57 -8.43 -13.79
C CYS A 7 3.89 -7.97 -15.22
N LYS A 8 4.33 -6.71 -15.40
CA LYS A 8 4.65 -6.10 -16.71
C LYS A 8 3.50 -6.03 -17.72
N SER A 9 2.29 -6.47 -17.34
CA SER A 9 1.10 -6.32 -18.18
C SER A 9 0.80 -4.85 -18.46
N LYS A 10 0.41 -4.57 -19.71
CA LYS A 10 -0.07 -3.25 -20.15
C LYS A 10 -1.56 -3.05 -19.91
N ASN A 11 -2.28 -4.08 -19.45
CA ASN A 11 -3.70 -4.00 -19.13
C ASN A 11 -3.92 -3.28 -17.78
N ILE A 12 -3.90 -1.95 -17.84
CA ILE A 12 -4.04 -1.05 -16.69
C ILE A 12 -5.34 -0.25 -16.85
N ASN A 13 -6.21 -0.35 -15.87
CA ASN A 13 -7.35 0.53 -15.71
C ASN A 13 -6.96 1.70 -14.81
N ILE A 14 -7.35 2.92 -15.18
CA ILE A 14 -7.13 4.13 -14.37
C ILE A 14 -8.46 4.49 -13.73
N ASN A 15 -8.47 4.58 -12.40
CA ASN A 15 -9.58 5.05 -11.61
C ASN A 15 -9.32 6.50 -11.17
N SER A 16 -10.28 7.36 -11.50
CA SER A 16 -10.21 8.81 -11.37
C SER A 16 -11.16 9.36 -10.29
N LEU A 17 -11.47 8.58 -9.25
CA LEU A 17 -12.36 8.97 -8.15
C LEU A 17 -11.81 10.16 -7.34
N PHE A 18 -10.50 10.25 -7.20
CA PHE A 18 -9.82 11.24 -6.38
C PHE A 18 -9.56 12.54 -7.16
N LYS A 19 -9.57 13.69 -6.49
CA LYS A 19 -9.49 15.00 -7.16
C LYS A 19 -8.06 15.33 -7.61
N PHE A 20 -7.05 14.81 -6.93
CA PHE A 20 -5.65 15.16 -7.15
C PHE A 20 -4.74 13.99 -7.52
N HIS A 21 -5.20 12.75 -7.38
CA HIS A 21 -4.43 11.55 -7.68
C HIS A 21 -5.20 10.60 -8.60
N ASP A 22 -4.47 9.88 -9.45
CA ASP A 22 -4.97 8.74 -10.19
C ASP A 22 -4.58 7.43 -9.51
N ILE A 23 -5.51 6.47 -9.50
CA ILE A 23 -5.26 5.09 -9.10
C ILE A 23 -5.10 4.23 -10.36
N TYR A 24 -4.00 3.51 -10.44
CA TYR A 24 -3.68 2.60 -11.53
C TYR A 24 -3.87 1.16 -11.08
N ASN A 25 -4.84 0.45 -11.66
CA ASN A 25 -5.19 -0.93 -11.33
C ASN A 25 -4.80 -1.87 -12.47
N CYS A 26 -3.89 -2.81 -12.20
CA CYS A 26 -3.56 -3.86 -13.15
C CYS A 26 -4.64 -4.94 -13.16
N GLN A 27 -5.27 -5.14 -14.31
CA GLN A 27 -6.34 -6.13 -14.49
C GLN A 27 -5.85 -7.58 -14.54
N ASN A 28 -4.53 -7.79 -14.67
CA ASN A 28 -3.95 -9.13 -14.74
C ASN A 28 -3.58 -9.71 -13.37
N CYS A 29 -3.01 -8.89 -12.47
CA CYS A 29 -2.54 -9.37 -11.16
C CYS A 29 -3.15 -8.63 -9.97
N ASN A 30 -4.16 -7.78 -10.21
CA ASN A 30 -4.85 -6.96 -9.22
C ASN A 30 -3.92 -6.06 -8.39
N TYR A 31 -2.69 -5.82 -8.86
CA TYR A 31 -1.81 -4.83 -8.28
C TYR A 31 -2.32 -3.44 -8.60
N TRP A 32 -2.41 -2.60 -7.59
CA TRP A 32 -2.73 -1.19 -7.78
C TRP A 32 -1.62 -0.27 -7.25
N THR A 33 -1.52 0.94 -7.76
CA THR A 33 -0.69 2.02 -7.24
C THR A 33 -1.36 3.36 -7.52
N TYR A 34 -0.83 4.46 -7.02
CA TYR A 34 -1.40 5.78 -7.26
C TYR A 34 -0.30 6.80 -7.52
N LYS A 35 -0.64 7.87 -8.25
CA LYS A 35 0.25 9.01 -8.51
C LYS A 35 -0.55 10.31 -8.52
N PRO A 36 0.06 11.43 -8.12
CA PRO A 36 -0.56 12.74 -8.35
C PRO A 36 -0.77 12.96 -9.85
N ILE A 37 -1.83 13.67 -10.19
CA ILE A 37 -2.06 14.14 -11.57
C ILE A 37 -1.11 15.30 -11.89
N ASP A 38 -0.92 15.57 -13.17
CA ASP A 38 0.02 16.61 -13.63
C ASP A 38 -0.52 18.04 -13.45
N ASP A 39 -1.85 18.21 -13.34
CA ASP A 39 -2.50 19.52 -13.12
C ASP A 39 -2.97 19.72 -11.67
N CYS A 40 -3.55 20.87 -11.36
CA CYS A 40 -3.81 21.28 -9.99
C CYS A 40 -4.96 20.53 -9.35
N CYS A 41 -5.89 20.06 -10.18
CA CYS A 41 -7.03 19.19 -9.89
C CYS A 41 -7.52 18.58 -11.21
N ARG A 42 -8.43 17.61 -11.12
CA ARG A 42 -8.96 16.85 -12.27
C ARG A 42 -9.76 17.67 -13.28
N ASP A 43 -10.41 18.73 -12.83
CA ASP A 43 -11.20 19.64 -13.67
C ASP A 43 -10.77 21.09 -13.38
N PRO A 44 -9.65 21.54 -13.94
CA PRO A 44 -9.09 22.85 -13.62
C PRO A 44 -9.77 23.96 -14.43
N VAL A 45 -10.26 24.99 -13.73
CA VAL A 45 -10.72 26.25 -14.36
C VAL A 45 -9.76 27.36 -13.98
N LYS A 46 -8.86 27.72 -14.89
CA LYS A 46 -7.76 28.67 -14.62
C LYS A 46 -8.16 30.10 -14.95
N ILE A 47 -7.87 31.01 -14.02
CA ILE A 47 -7.95 32.46 -14.21
C ILE A 47 -6.59 33.10 -14.03
N ILE A 48 -6.38 34.24 -14.70
CA ILE A 48 -5.18 35.04 -14.55
C ILE A 48 -5.32 35.93 -13.31
N VAL A 49 -4.34 35.88 -12.40
CA VAL A 49 -4.34 36.63 -11.14
C VAL A 49 -3.02 37.36 -10.91
N ILE A 50 -3.06 38.40 -10.06
CA ILE A 50 -1.88 39.07 -9.53
C ILE A 50 -1.51 38.47 -8.16
N ASP A 51 -0.28 37.98 -8.03
CA ASP A 51 0.37 37.59 -6.76
C ASP A 51 1.31 38.73 -6.31
N ARG A 52 0.84 39.57 -5.39
CA ARG A 52 1.62 40.69 -4.84
C ARG A 52 2.57 40.20 -3.74
N LYS A 53 3.85 40.56 -3.80
CA LYS A 53 4.83 40.29 -2.74
C LYS A 53 5.04 41.47 -1.82
N ASP A 54 4.97 42.67 -2.37
CA ASP A 54 4.94 43.93 -1.64
C ASP A 54 4.24 45.00 -2.49
N HIS A 55 4.37 46.27 -2.11
CA HIS A 55 3.74 47.39 -2.82
C HIS A 55 4.25 47.60 -4.27
N GLN A 56 5.44 47.10 -4.62
CA GLN A 56 6.09 47.33 -5.92
C GLN A 56 6.31 46.06 -6.73
N LEU A 57 6.45 44.90 -6.09
CA LEU A 57 6.72 43.62 -6.72
C LEU A 57 5.47 42.75 -6.77
N TYR A 58 5.07 42.38 -7.99
CA TYR A 58 4.01 41.41 -8.21
C TYR A 58 4.34 40.45 -9.36
N PHE A 59 3.70 39.29 -9.35
CA PHE A 59 3.79 38.28 -10.39
C PHE A 59 2.41 38.00 -10.97
N ILE A 60 2.34 37.75 -12.28
CA ILE A 60 1.10 37.30 -12.91
C ILE A 60 1.11 35.77 -12.97
N ARG A 61 0.01 35.15 -12.57
CA ARG A 61 -0.11 33.69 -12.41
C ARG A 61 -1.44 33.17 -12.92
N GLU A 62 -1.51 31.85 -13.07
CA GLU A 62 -2.78 31.13 -13.21
C GLU A 62 -3.19 30.55 -11.87
N GLN A 63 -4.40 30.85 -11.41
CA GLN A 63 -5.01 30.19 -10.27
C GLN A 63 -6.29 29.48 -10.71
N CYS A 64 -6.47 28.25 -10.23
CA CYS A 64 -7.67 27.48 -10.49
C CYS A 64 -8.83 27.92 -9.59
N LEU A 65 -10.01 28.19 -10.16
CA LEU A 65 -11.25 28.48 -9.42
C LEU A 65 -11.82 27.25 -8.71
N HIS A 66 -11.61 26.05 -9.25
CA HIS A 66 -12.18 24.82 -8.69
C HIS A 66 -11.37 24.24 -7.52
N CYS A 67 -10.08 24.58 -7.42
CA CYS A 67 -9.24 24.03 -6.36
C CYS A 67 -8.26 25.04 -5.75
N GLY A 68 -8.20 26.29 -6.19
CA GLY A 68 -7.25 27.28 -5.67
C GLY A 68 -5.80 27.10 -6.11
N GLY A 69 -5.50 26.07 -6.91
CA GLY A 69 -4.12 25.69 -7.23
C GLY A 69 -3.42 26.62 -8.21
N CYS A 70 -2.12 26.83 -7.96
CA CYS A 70 -1.21 27.58 -8.80
C CYS A 70 0.10 26.80 -8.97
N ILE A 71 0.22 25.98 -10.01
CA ILE A 71 1.35 25.03 -10.16
C ILE A 71 2.64 25.72 -10.63
N ASN A 72 2.54 26.71 -11.52
CA ASN A 72 3.69 27.31 -12.18
C ASN A 72 4.26 28.52 -11.42
N LYS A 73 4.37 28.44 -10.07
CA LYS A 73 4.83 29.57 -9.26
C LYS A 73 6.27 30.02 -9.57
N SER A 74 7.13 29.13 -10.03
CA SER A 74 8.51 29.46 -10.41
C SER A 74 8.63 30.20 -11.75
N LYS A 75 7.57 30.20 -12.57
CA LYS A 75 7.57 30.82 -13.91
C LYS A 75 6.35 31.74 -14.06
N PRO A 76 6.47 33.01 -13.61
CA PRO A 76 5.43 34.01 -13.80
C PRO A 76 5.05 34.20 -15.27
N LEU A 77 3.80 34.58 -15.51
CA LEU A 77 3.30 34.93 -16.83
C LEU A 77 3.79 36.32 -17.26
N SER A 78 3.96 36.49 -18.57
CA SER A 78 4.37 37.76 -19.15
C SER A 78 3.28 38.83 -19.00
N SER A 79 3.61 39.93 -18.34
CA SER A 79 2.71 41.09 -18.21
C SER A 79 2.25 41.63 -19.57
N LYS A 80 3.17 41.74 -20.53
CA LYS A 80 2.83 42.18 -21.91
C LYS A 80 1.77 41.31 -22.59
N LYS A 81 1.71 40.01 -22.27
CA LYS A 81 0.79 39.07 -22.93
C LYS A 81 -0.52 38.89 -22.16
N PHE A 82 -0.48 38.96 -20.84
CA PHE A 82 -1.60 38.55 -19.98
C PHE A 82 -2.16 39.66 -19.10
N GLY A 83 -1.60 40.88 -19.14
CA GLY A 83 -2.03 42.01 -18.32
C GLY A 83 -3.53 42.31 -18.43
N ASP A 84 -4.06 42.33 -19.65
CA ASP A 84 -5.48 42.65 -19.90
C ASP A 84 -6.45 41.52 -19.49
N GLN A 85 -5.94 40.34 -19.13
CA GLN A 85 -6.73 39.16 -18.79
C GLN A 85 -6.88 38.95 -17.29
N ILE A 86 -6.26 39.80 -16.47
CA ILE A 86 -6.26 39.69 -15.01
C ILE A 86 -7.69 39.79 -14.48
N ARG A 87 -8.10 38.80 -13.69
CA ARG A 87 -9.44 38.69 -13.10
C ARG A 87 -9.48 38.98 -11.60
N GLY A 88 -8.34 39.19 -10.95
CA GLY A 88 -8.26 39.51 -9.54
C GLY A 88 -6.88 39.26 -8.93
N GLU A 89 -6.85 39.22 -7.59
CA GLU A 89 -5.67 38.87 -6.82
C GLU A 89 -5.63 37.36 -6.52
N LEU A 90 -4.42 36.83 -6.28
CA LEU A 90 -4.22 35.45 -5.87
C LEU A 90 -4.93 35.20 -4.52
N CYS A 91 -5.83 34.23 -4.48
CA CYS A 91 -6.48 33.82 -3.25
C CYS A 91 -5.61 32.81 -2.48
N GLU A 92 -4.83 33.30 -1.51
CA GLU A 92 -3.94 32.43 -0.71
C GLU A 92 -4.70 31.41 0.13
N SER A 93 -5.89 31.76 0.63
CA SER A 93 -6.72 30.83 1.41
C SER A 93 -7.20 29.65 0.59
N SER A 94 -7.67 29.89 -0.64
CA SER A 94 -8.07 28.80 -1.56
C SER A 94 -6.87 27.92 -1.95
N GLU A 95 -5.68 28.50 -2.10
CA GLU A 95 -4.48 27.71 -2.35
C GLU A 95 -4.10 26.85 -1.14
N LYS A 96 -4.20 27.40 0.07
CA LYS A 96 -3.97 26.65 1.31
C LYS A 96 -4.97 25.48 1.42
N GLU A 97 -6.26 25.76 1.25
CA GLU A 97 -7.31 24.75 1.26
C GLU A 97 -7.06 23.63 0.23
N ARG A 98 -6.50 23.97 -0.94
CA ARG A 98 -6.06 22.95 -1.91
C ARG A 98 -5.09 21.97 -1.29
N TRP A 99 -4.05 22.49 -0.66
CA TRP A 99 -2.96 21.67 -0.13
C TRP A 99 -3.45 20.82 1.02
N ASP A 100 -4.29 21.36 1.89
CA ASP A 100 -4.97 20.62 2.95
C ASP A 100 -5.73 19.42 2.35
N ASN A 101 -6.62 19.67 1.37
CA ASN A 101 -7.35 18.59 0.69
C ASN A 101 -6.44 17.60 -0.07
N TYR A 102 -5.34 18.08 -0.67
CA TYR A 102 -4.36 17.25 -1.35
C TYR A 102 -3.66 16.29 -0.38
N TYR A 103 -3.28 16.77 0.81
CA TYR A 103 -2.64 15.96 1.82
C TYR A 103 -3.61 14.98 2.47
N ASP A 104 -4.85 15.39 2.74
CA ASP A 104 -5.91 14.49 3.21
C ASP A 104 -6.11 13.32 2.24
N GLU A 105 -6.24 13.62 0.94
CA GLU A 105 -6.35 12.61 -0.11
C GLU A 105 -5.12 11.69 -0.16
N LYS A 106 -3.92 12.27 -0.07
CA LYS A 106 -2.67 11.52 -0.06
C LYS A 106 -2.57 10.58 1.14
N ASP A 107 -3.03 11.00 2.31
CA ASP A 107 -3.05 10.21 3.54
C ASP A 107 -4.04 9.05 3.46
N ILE A 108 -5.23 9.28 2.88
CA ILE A 108 -6.19 8.21 2.56
C ILE A 108 -5.51 7.15 1.68
N LEU A 109 -4.90 7.56 0.56
CA LEU A 109 -4.24 6.65 -0.38
C LEU A 109 -3.06 5.91 0.25
N PHE A 110 -2.29 6.59 1.11
CA PHE A 110 -1.20 6.00 1.86
C PHE A 110 -1.69 4.89 2.79
N ASN A 111 -2.75 5.16 3.56
CA ASN A 111 -3.34 4.18 4.48
C ASN A 111 -3.95 3.00 3.73
N MET A 112 -4.70 3.23 2.66
CA MET A 112 -5.19 2.17 1.77
C MET A 112 -4.03 1.31 1.26
N LYS A 113 -2.89 1.94 0.90
CA LYS A 113 -1.73 1.20 0.40
C LYS A 113 -1.04 0.39 1.49
N LYS A 114 -0.99 0.91 2.72
CA LYS A 114 -0.47 0.23 3.91
C LYS A 114 -1.31 -1.01 4.22
N GLU A 115 -2.63 -0.89 4.24
CA GLU A 115 -3.54 -2.03 4.41
C GLU A 115 -3.38 -3.08 3.31
N TYR A 116 -3.34 -2.65 2.05
CA TYR A 116 -3.08 -3.56 0.93
C TYR A 116 -1.78 -4.35 1.13
N ARG A 117 -0.70 -3.71 1.59
CA ARG A 117 0.58 -4.38 1.87
C ARG A 117 0.45 -5.38 3.02
N LEU A 118 -0.23 -5.01 4.09
CA LEU A 118 -0.51 -5.88 5.24
C LEU A 118 -1.27 -7.13 4.79
N TYR A 119 -2.42 -6.96 4.11
CA TYR A 119 -3.26 -8.06 3.66
C TYR A 119 -2.60 -8.95 2.60
N ASN A 120 -1.66 -8.40 1.83
CA ASN A 120 -0.89 -9.18 0.86
C ASN A 120 0.43 -9.73 1.41
N SER A 121 0.77 -9.45 2.67
CA SER A 121 1.99 -9.96 3.28
C SER A 121 1.94 -11.48 3.45
N PRO A 122 3.08 -12.19 3.34
CA PRO A 122 3.14 -13.62 3.61
C PRO A 122 2.62 -13.97 5.01
N TRP A 123 2.96 -13.16 6.02
CA TRP A 123 2.53 -13.35 7.40
C TRP A 123 1.01 -13.27 7.55
N TYR A 124 0.35 -12.25 7.01
CA TYR A 124 -1.11 -12.14 7.11
C TYR A 124 -1.82 -13.27 6.37
N LYS A 125 -1.36 -13.63 5.17
CA LYS A 125 -1.92 -14.75 4.41
C LYS A 125 -1.77 -16.07 5.17
N TYR A 126 -0.62 -16.29 5.79
CA TYR A 126 -0.38 -17.46 6.62
C TYR A 126 -1.31 -17.49 7.84
N TYR A 127 -1.44 -16.37 8.56
CA TYR A 127 -2.35 -16.26 9.69
C TYR A 127 -3.81 -16.54 9.31
N VAL A 128 -4.28 -16.00 8.18
CA VAL A 128 -5.61 -16.28 7.65
C VAL A 128 -5.76 -17.77 7.31
N TYR A 129 -4.77 -18.37 6.66
CA TYR A 129 -4.76 -19.81 6.37
C TYR A 129 -4.88 -20.65 7.65
N LEU A 130 -4.12 -20.34 8.69
CA LEU A 130 -4.22 -21.03 9.99
C LEU A 130 -5.59 -20.87 10.67
N SER A 131 -6.40 -19.91 10.25
CA SER A 131 -7.75 -19.69 10.76
C SER A 131 -8.83 -20.48 9.99
N THR A 132 -8.48 -21.06 8.84
CA THR A 132 -9.40 -21.82 7.97
C THR A 132 -9.83 -23.15 8.57
N ASP A 133 -10.99 -23.64 8.17
CA ASP A 133 -11.47 -24.97 8.59
C ASP A 133 -10.62 -26.10 8.01
N THR A 134 -10.04 -25.90 6.82
CA THR A 134 -9.08 -26.85 6.22
C THR A 134 -7.87 -27.07 7.12
N TRP A 135 -7.28 -25.99 7.66
CA TRP A 135 -6.18 -26.12 8.61
C TRP A 135 -6.63 -26.74 9.93
N LYS A 136 -7.79 -26.34 10.47
CA LYS A 136 -8.34 -26.95 11.71
C LYS A 136 -8.55 -28.45 11.58
N GLN A 137 -9.04 -28.91 10.42
CA GLN A 137 -9.21 -30.34 10.13
C GLN A 137 -7.85 -31.06 10.04
N LYS A 138 -6.88 -30.51 9.30
CA LYS A 138 -5.51 -31.05 9.27
C LYS A 138 -4.91 -31.14 10.67
N ARG A 139 -5.02 -30.06 11.46
CA ARG A 139 -4.56 -29.99 12.85
C ARG A 139 -5.18 -31.10 13.71
N LYS A 140 -6.47 -31.36 13.57
CA LYS A 140 -7.16 -32.44 14.27
C LYS A 140 -6.60 -33.82 13.88
N LEU A 141 -6.42 -34.07 12.58
CA LEU A 141 -5.86 -35.35 12.09
C LEU A 141 -4.43 -35.59 12.61
N VAL A 142 -3.60 -34.54 12.66
CA VAL A 142 -2.24 -34.64 13.22
C VAL A 142 -2.30 -35.00 14.71
N PHE A 143 -3.16 -34.35 15.49
CA PHE A 143 -3.34 -34.71 16.92
C PHE A 143 -3.86 -36.13 17.12
N GLU A 144 -4.82 -36.57 16.29
CA GLU A 144 -5.36 -37.93 16.35
C GLU A 144 -4.29 -38.98 16.01
N ARG A 145 -3.52 -38.77 14.93
CA ARG A 145 -2.38 -39.61 14.53
C ARG A 145 -1.35 -39.73 15.66
N ASP A 146 -1.03 -38.58 16.27
CA ASP A 146 0.00 -38.47 17.31
C ASP A 146 -0.54 -38.78 18.72
N LYS A 147 -1.81 -39.21 18.81
CA LYS A 147 -2.51 -39.59 20.05
C LYS A 147 -2.46 -38.51 21.13
N ASN A 148 -2.45 -37.24 20.74
CA ASN A 148 -2.30 -36.07 21.62
C ASN A 148 -1.03 -36.07 22.48
N ILE A 149 0.02 -36.80 22.08
CA ILE A 149 1.30 -36.85 22.78
C ILE A 149 2.33 -36.04 22.00
N CYS A 150 3.16 -35.25 22.70
CA CYS A 150 4.24 -34.49 22.08
C CYS A 150 5.23 -35.41 21.36
N GLN A 151 5.44 -35.19 20.05
CA GLN A 151 6.31 -36.03 19.24
C GLN A 151 7.80 -35.79 19.45
N ILE A 152 8.20 -34.76 20.19
CA ILE A 152 9.60 -34.47 20.53
C ILE A 152 9.96 -35.08 21.89
N CYS A 153 9.33 -34.62 22.98
CA CYS A 153 9.68 -35.09 24.33
C CYS A 153 9.01 -36.40 24.73
N LYS A 154 7.90 -36.79 24.07
CA LYS A 154 7.08 -37.98 24.39
C LYS A 154 6.54 -38.03 25.83
N GLN A 155 6.61 -36.92 26.57
CA GLN A 155 6.23 -36.83 27.98
C GLN A 155 4.97 -36.00 28.20
N GLU A 156 4.81 -34.93 27.42
CA GLU A 156 3.75 -33.95 27.60
C GLU A 156 2.61 -34.14 26.60
N THR A 157 1.42 -33.64 26.96
CA THR A 157 0.31 -33.51 26.00
C THR A 157 0.69 -32.51 24.91
N SER A 158 0.42 -32.85 23.66
CA SER A 158 0.64 -31.93 22.54
C SER A 158 -0.42 -30.84 22.52
N THR A 159 -0.01 -29.59 22.36
CA THR A 159 -0.90 -28.41 22.35
C THR A 159 -0.91 -27.69 21.00
N GLU A 160 0.15 -27.88 20.21
CA GLU A 160 0.43 -27.16 18.98
C GLU A 160 0.83 -28.15 17.88
N VAL A 161 0.59 -27.77 16.64
CA VAL A 161 1.11 -28.49 15.46
C VAL A 161 2.25 -27.67 14.90
N HIS A 162 3.38 -28.31 14.69
CA HIS A 162 4.59 -27.72 14.17
C HIS A 162 4.82 -28.19 12.73
N HIS A 163 5.11 -27.25 11.84
CA HIS A 163 5.58 -27.53 10.49
C HIS A 163 7.05 -27.92 10.53
N LEU A 164 7.37 -29.14 10.07
CA LEU A 164 8.75 -29.59 9.89
C LEU A 164 9.43 -28.88 8.72
N THR A 165 8.64 -28.50 7.71
CA THR A 165 9.07 -27.69 6.57
C THR A 165 7.95 -26.77 6.12
N TYR A 166 8.33 -25.60 5.58
CA TYR A 166 7.40 -24.63 5.02
C TYR A 166 7.31 -24.70 3.49
N GLN A 167 7.99 -25.66 2.85
CA GLN A 167 8.03 -25.79 1.38
C GLN A 167 6.64 -26.00 0.76
N ASN A 168 5.79 -26.79 1.43
CA ASN A 168 4.45 -27.14 0.97
C ASN A 168 3.34 -26.30 1.63
N ILE A 169 3.66 -25.13 2.19
CA ILE A 169 2.70 -24.29 2.90
C ILE A 169 1.43 -24.03 2.05
N TYR A 170 0.26 -24.10 2.67
CA TYR A 170 -1.10 -24.08 2.08
C TYR A 170 -1.56 -25.41 1.46
N ASN A 171 -0.64 -26.33 1.16
CA ASN A 171 -0.94 -27.67 0.66
C ASN A 171 -0.11 -28.75 1.37
N GLU A 172 0.22 -28.53 2.64
CA GLU A 172 1.14 -29.39 3.35
C GLU A 172 0.50 -30.77 3.59
N PRO A 173 1.25 -31.85 3.31
CA PRO A 173 0.86 -33.21 3.67
C PRO A 173 0.92 -33.39 5.19
N ILE A 174 0.21 -34.38 5.72
CA ILE A 174 0.14 -34.62 7.17
C ILE A 174 1.52 -35.01 7.72
N GLU A 175 2.36 -35.62 6.89
CA GLU A 175 3.72 -36.05 7.19
C GLU A 175 4.67 -34.88 7.47
N ASP A 176 4.41 -33.70 6.90
CA ASP A 176 5.19 -32.48 7.14
C ASP A 176 4.82 -31.79 8.48
N LEU A 177 3.89 -32.39 9.23
CA LEU A 177 3.33 -31.84 10.46
C LEU A 177 3.54 -32.79 11.63
N ILE A 178 3.86 -32.25 12.81
CA ILE A 178 3.94 -33.01 14.06
C ILE A 178 3.22 -32.31 15.20
N ALA A 179 2.54 -33.07 16.06
CA ALA A 179 1.93 -32.56 17.28
C ALA A 179 2.99 -32.44 18.39
N ILE A 180 3.18 -31.25 18.96
CA ILE A 180 4.16 -31.02 20.02
C ILE A 180 3.59 -30.17 21.16
N CYS A 181 4.22 -30.24 22.33
CA CYS A 181 3.85 -29.37 23.46
C CYS A 181 4.43 -27.96 23.28
N HIS A 182 3.81 -26.98 23.93
CA HIS A 182 4.23 -25.58 23.89
C HIS A 182 5.73 -25.37 24.18
N LYS A 183 6.26 -26.09 25.17
CA LYS A 183 7.68 -26.01 25.55
C LYS A 183 8.60 -26.42 24.41
N CYS A 184 8.30 -27.54 23.75
CA CYS A 184 9.07 -28.01 22.60
C CYS A 184 8.89 -27.06 21.40
N HIS A 185 7.67 -26.56 21.14
CA HIS A 185 7.42 -25.62 20.04
C HIS A 185 8.24 -24.33 20.17
N ARG A 186 8.30 -23.76 21.37
CA ARG A 186 9.13 -22.59 21.63
C ARG A 186 10.63 -22.87 21.46
N GLN A 187 11.08 -24.07 21.81
CA GLN A 187 12.48 -24.46 21.61
C GLN A 187 12.84 -24.60 20.13
N GLU A 188 11.93 -25.12 19.30
CA GLU A 188 12.17 -25.23 17.86
C GLU A 188 12.18 -23.86 17.16
N HIS A 189 11.30 -22.92 17.54
CA HIS A 189 11.37 -21.52 17.05
C HIS A 189 12.54 -20.71 17.62
N GLY A 190 13.11 -21.15 18.74
CA GLY A 190 14.27 -20.53 19.39
C GLY A 190 15.61 -21.08 18.89
N LYS A 191 15.62 -22.13 18.09
CA LYS A 191 16.78 -22.58 17.33
C LYS A 191 16.70 -21.90 15.96
N PRO A 192 17.77 -21.24 15.46
CA PRO A 192 17.77 -20.80 14.08
C PRO A 192 17.53 -22.03 13.21
N SER A 193 16.42 -22.04 12.47
CA SER A 193 16.15 -23.10 11.52
C SER A 193 17.32 -23.13 10.52
N ILE A 194 17.86 -24.32 10.25
CA ILE A 194 19.06 -24.51 9.42
C ILE A 194 18.85 -23.99 7.96
N GLU A 195 17.64 -23.56 7.61
CA GLU A 195 17.28 -23.07 6.28
C GLU A 195 17.33 -21.52 6.13
N GLU A 196 17.51 -20.74 7.20
CA GLU A 196 17.58 -19.26 7.11
C GLU A 196 18.93 -18.69 6.66
N ASN A 197 19.98 -19.53 6.53
CA ASN A 197 21.33 -19.10 6.17
C ASN A 197 21.57 -18.77 4.68
N ASN A 198 20.55 -18.75 3.82
CA ASN A 198 20.72 -18.49 2.37
C ASN A 198 20.00 -17.25 1.82
N LYS A 199 19.70 -16.24 2.67
CA LYS A 199 19.15 -14.95 2.20
C LYS A 199 19.87 -13.71 2.73
N GLU A 200 21.13 -13.83 3.12
CA GLU A 200 22.03 -12.68 3.26
C GLU A 200 23.26 -12.94 2.38
N ASN A 201 23.14 -12.62 1.09
CA ASN A 201 24.21 -12.21 0.15
C ASN A 201 23.62 -12.21 -1.27
N GLY A 202 23.13 -11.04 -1.71
CA GLY A 202 22.58 -10.82 -3.05
C GLY A 202 21.88 -9.47 -3.17
#